data_AF-A0A2G4II92-F1
#
_entry.id   AF-A0A2G4II92-F1
#
_cell.length_a   1.000
_cell.length_b   1.000
_cell.length_c   1.000
_cell.angle_alpha   90.00
_cell.angle_beta   90.00
_cell.angle_gamma   90.00
#
_symmetry.space_group_name_H-M   'P 1'
#
loop_
_entity.id
_entity.type
_entity.pdbx_description
1 polymer ?
#
loop_
_entity_poly.entity_id
_entity_poly.type
_entity_poly.pdbx_seq_one_letter_code
_entity_poly.pdbx_strand_id
1 'polypeptide(L)'
;MQTPFAHIATWVFDLDLTLYGPEANIMAQVRDRIALFVEKHFDIGSDEAHKIRHTYWKKYGTTLGGLMAEHKVDPNGYLDFVHDVDMDLLRPDADLRRQIISLPGRKLIFTNADAPYAERVLAARGLDNLFEDIFDIHRMQH
;
A
#
# COMPACT_ATOMS: atom_id res chain seq x y z
N MET A 1 8.93 -5.12 36.74
CA MET A 1 7.82 -4.52 35.98
C MET A 1 7.50 -5.43 34.82
N GLN A 2 6.22 -5.74 34.54
CA GLN A 2 5.88 -6.49 33.32
C GLN A 2 6.22 -5.61 32.11
N THR A 3 6.95 -6.17 31.15
CA THR A 3 7.18 -5.51 29.86
C THR A 3 5.82 -5.30 29.18
N PRO A 4 5.44 -4.06 28.83
CA PRO A 4 4.21 -3.80 28.10
C PRO A 4 4.11 -4.73 26.88
N PHE A 5 2.90 -5.23 26.61
CA PHE A 5 2.59 -6.09 25.47
C PHE A 5 3.30 -7.46 25.42
N ALA A 6 3.94 -7.92 26.50
CA ALA A 6 4.64 -9.23 26.52
C ALA A 6 3.77 -10.44 26.15
N HIS A 7 2.44 -10.33 26.22
CA HIS A 7 1.50 -11.37 25.84
C HIS A 7 1.15 -11.38 24.33
N ILE A 8 1.55 -10.34 23.59
CA ILE A 8 1.27 -10.23 22.16
C ILE A 8 2.37 -10.95 21.39
N ALA A 9 1.97 -11.95 20.59
CA ALA A 9 2.88 -12.79 19.81
C ALA A 9 3.09 -12.29 18.37
N THR A 10 2.13 -11.56 17.81
CA THR A 10 2.14 -11.10 16.42
C THR A 10 1.53 -9.71 16.31
N TRP A 11 2.20 -8.84 15.57
CA TRP A 11 1.75 -7.51 15.20
C TRP A 11 1.51 -7.45 13.71
N VAL A 12 0.37 -6.88 13.31
CA VAL A 12 0.04 -6.62 11.92
C VAL A 12 0.06 -5.12 11.70
N PHE A 13 0.80 -4.70 10.70
CA PHE A 13 0.92 -3.30 10.31
C PHE A 13 0.32 -3.11 8.92
N ASP A 14 -0.58 -2.15 8.82
CA ASP A 14 -0.87 -1.52 7.54
C ASP A 14 0.34 -0.69 7.09
N LEU A 15 0.45 -0.43 5.79
CA LEU A 15 1.59 0.24 5.18
C LEU A 15 1.29 1.72 4.91
N ASP A 16 0.42 1.98 3.95
CA ASP A 16 0.17 3.30 3.37
C ASP A 16 -0.61 4.18 4.33
N LEU A 17 -0.13 5.40 4.59
CA LEU A 17 -0.71 6.31 5.60
C LEU A 17 -0.67 5.78 7.04
N THR A 18 0.04 4.68 7.29
CA THR A 18 0.27 4.10 8.62
C THR A 18 1.76 4.17 9.00
N LEU A 19 2.67 3.65 8.15
CA LEU A 19 4.12 3.70 8.39
C LEU A 19 4.79 5.01 7.90
N TYR A 20 4.00 5.88 7.26
CA TYR A 20 4.37 7.24 6.87
C TYR A 20 3.10 8.09 6.76
N GLY A 21 3.22 9.41 6.93
CA GLY A 21 2.08 10.32 6.82
C GLY A 21 1.84 10.88 5.41
N PRO A 22 0.72 11.58 5.18
CA PRO A 22 0.36 12.14 3.87
C PRO A 22 1.39 13.14 3.32
N GLU A 23 2.22 13.73 4.19
CA GLU A 23 3.32 14.63 3.81
C GLU A 23 4.37 13.99 2.90
N ALA A 24 4.46 12.65 2.86
CA ALA A 24 5.33 11.93 1.93
C ALA A 24 4.82 11.98 0.48
N ASN A 25 3.60 12.47 0.24
CA ASN A 25 2.97 12.64 -1.08
C ASN A 25 2.85 11.37 -1.94
N ILE A 26 3.18 10.19 -1.42
CA ILE A 26 3.13 8.91 -2.15
C ILE A 26 1.70 8.61 -2.62
N MET A 27 0.72 8.68 -1.72
CA MET A 27 -0.67 8.34 -2.06
C MET A 27 -1.34 9.31 -3.03
N ALA A 28 -0.87 10.56 -3.10
CA ALA A 28 -1.32 11.49 -4.13
C ALA A 28 -0.83 11.04 -5.51
N GLN A 29 0.46 10.68 -5.63
CA GLN A 29 1.01 10.14 -6.87
C GLN A 29 0.29 8.85 -7.30
N VAL A 30 0.11 7.89 -6.37
CA VAL A 30 -0.61 6.63 -6.65
C VAL A 30 -2.03 6.94 -7.15
N ARG A 31 -2.76 7.84 -6.49
CA ARG A 31 -4.11 8.26 -6.93
C ARG A 31 -4.13 8.80 -8.35
N ASP A 32 -3.17 9.66 -8.68
CA ASP A 32 -3.11 10.29 -10.00
C ASP A 32 -2.75 9.26 -11.08
N ARG A 33 -1.89 8.29 -10.76
CA ARG A 33 -1.60 7.15 -11.64
C ARG A 33 -2.79 6.20 -11.79
N ILE A 34 -3.56 5.95 -10.74
CA ILE A 34 -4.81 5.20 -10.85
C ILE A 34 -5.78 5.89 -11.82
N ALA A 35 -5.94 7.21 -11.72
CA ALA A 35 -6.79 7.96 -12.63
C ALA A 35 -6.29 7.84 -14.07
N LEU A 36 -4.98 8.02 -14.30
CA LEU A 36 -4.36 7.86 -15.62
C LEU A 36 -4.52 6.44 -16.20
N PHE A 37 -4.46 5.41 -15.37
CA PHE A 37 -4.73 4.04 -15.81
C PHE A 37 -6.18 3.90 -16.30
N VAL A 38 -7.14 4.41 -15.52
CA VAL A 38 -8.57 4.34 -15.85
C VAL A 38 -8.89 5.14 -17.12
N GLU A 39 -8.31 6.33 -17.29
CA GLU A 39 -8.40 7.13 -18.52
C GLU A 39 -7.96 6.32 -19.74
N LYS A 40 -6.76 5.72 -19.68
CA LYS A 40 -6.19 4.94 -20.78
C LYS A 40 -6.96 3.64 -21.05
N HIS A 41 -7.43 2.98 -20.00
CA HIS A 41 -8.11 1.69 -20.13
C HIS A 41 -9.48 1.83 -20.80
N PHE A 42 -10.22 2.91 -20.50
CA PHE A 42 -11.55 3.15 -21.07
C PHE A 42 -11.57 4.15 -22.24
N ASP A 43 -10.44 4.76 -22.57
CA ASP A 43 -10.33 5.85 -23.56
C ASP A 43 -11.29 7.01 -23.24
N ILE A 44 -11.17 7.53 -22.01
CA ILE A 44 -12.03 8.58 -21.46
C ILE A 44 -11.23 9.74 -20.89
N GLY A 45 -11.91 10.88 -20.71
CA GLY A 45 -11.34 12.05 -20.04
C GLY A 45 -11.21 11.89 -18.52
N SER A 46 -10.35 12.74 -17.94
CA SER A 46 -9.96 12.68 -16.53
C SER A 46 -11.10 12.76 -15.53
N ASP A 47 -12.08 13.66 -15.77
CA ASP A 47 -13.24 13.80 -14.89
C ASP A 47 -14.05 12.49 -14.79
N GLU A 48 -14.19 11.77 -15.91
CA GLU A 48 -14.92 10.51 -15.93
C GLU A 48 -14.12 9.39 -15.28
N ALA A 49 -12.81 9.34 -15.51
CA ALA A 49 -11.93 8.40 -14.83
C ALA A 49 -11.95 8.57 -13.30
N HIS A 50 -11.97 9.82 -12.80
CA HIS A 50 -12.11 10.08 -11.37
C HIS A 50 -13.45 9.59 -10.80
N LYS A 51 -14.56 9.73 -11.55
CA LYS A 51 -15.87 9.19 -11.13
C LYS A 51 -15.87 7.66 -11.09
N ILE A 52 -15.29 6.99 -12.09
CA ILE A 52 -15.16 5.53 -12.11
C ILE A 52 -14.31 5.06 -10.92
N ARG A 53 -13.14 5.69 -10.70
CA ARG A 53 -12.26 5.41 -9.56
C ARG A 53 -13.01 5.49 -8.23
N HIS A 54 -13.75 6.58 -8.02
CA HIS A 54 -14.53 6.80 -6.80
C HIS A 54 -15.68 5.79 -6.65
N THR A 55 -16.39 5.50 -7.75
CA THR A 55 -17.47 4.49 -7.77
C THR A 55 -16.94 3.11 -7.39
N TYR A 56 -15.82 2.70 -7.98
CA TYR A 56 -15.21 1.40 -7.69
C TYR A 56 -14.66 1.33 -6.28
N TRP A 57 -13.99 2.36 -5.81
CA TRP A 57 -13.56 2.43 -4.41
C TRP A 57 -14.74 2.26 -3.45
N LYS A 58 -15.86 2.97 -3.67
CA LYS A 58 -17.04 2.87 -2.81
C LYS A 58 -17.72 1.49 -2.85
N LYS A 59 -17.75 0.85 -4.03
CA LYS A 59 -18.48 -0.42 -4.25
C LYS A 59 -17.65 -1.66 -3.92
N TYR A 60 -16.35 -1.61 -4.18
CA TYR A 60 -15.43 -2.76 -4.11
C TYR A 60 -14.31 -2.60 -3.08
N GLY A 61 -14.27 -1.48 -2.36
CA GLY A 61 -13.20 -1.16 -1.41
C GLY A 61 -11.93 -0.60 -2.06
N THR A 62 -11.64 -0.96 -3.31
CA THR A 62 -10.54 -0.42 -4.11
C THR A 62 -10.95 -0.21 -5.57
N THR A 63 -10.25 0.68 -6.27
CA THR A 63 -10.46 0.84 -7.73
C THR A 63 -10.08 -0.42 -8.49
N LEU A 64 -8.98 -1.08 -8.09
CA LEU A 64 -8.56 -2.35 -8.66
C LEU A 64 -9.64 -3.44 -8.50
N GLY A 65 -10.27 -3.55 -7.33
CA GLY A 65 -11.34 -4.53 -7.10
C GLY A 65 -12.49 -4.39 -8.10
N GLY A 66 -12.90 -3.15 -8.42
CA GLY A 66 -13.90 -2.91 -9.45
C GLY A 66 -13.41 -3.21 -10.87
N LEU A 67 -12.17 -2.83 -11.20
CA LEU A 67 -11.56 -3.15 -12.49
C LEU A 67 -11.42 -4.67 -12.72
N MET A 68 -11.08 -5.43 -11.69
CA MET A 68 -11.02 -6.89 -11.74
C MET A 68 -12.42 -7.50 -11.90
N ALA A 69 -13.37 -7.07 -11.07
CA ALA A 69 -14.71 -7.64 -11.03
C ALA A 69 -15.54 -7.35 -12.29
N GLU A 70 -15.42 -6.13 -12.84
CA GLU A 70 -16.26 -5.70 -13.98
C GLU A 70 -15.53 -5.80 -15.33
N HIS A 71 -14.19 -5.69 -15.36
CA HIS A 71 -13.42 -5.56 -16.60
C HIS A 71 -12.28 -6.58 -16.75
N LYS A 72 -12.11 -7.50 -15.78
CA LYS A 72 -11.08 -8.55 -15.81
C LYS A 72 -9.67 -8.01 -15.99
N VAL A 73 -9.41 -6.81 -15.46
CA VAL A 73 -8.06 -6.23 -15.45
C VAL A 73 -7.11 -7.14 -14.70
N ASP A 74 -5.94 -7.41 -15.30
CA ASP A 74 -4.86 -8.14 -14.65
C ASP A 74 -4.26 -7.28 -13.51
N PRO A 75 -4.22 -7.79 -12.27
CA PRO A 75 -3.70 -7.02 -11.15
C PRO A 75 -2.21 -6.71 -11.28
N ASN A 76 -1.40 -7.60 -11.86
CA ASN A 76 0.06 -7.38 -11.92
C ASN A 76 0.39 -6.14 -12.76
N GLY A 77 -0.10 -6.08 -14.01
CA GLY A 77 0.14 -4.92 -14.88
C GLY A 77 -0.46 -3.62 -14.36
N TYR A 78 -1.58 -3.70 -13.62
CA TYR A 78 -2.15 -2.53 -12.93
C TYR A 78 -1.25 -2.05 -11.80
N LEU A 79 -0.81 -2.94 -10.90
CA LEU A 79 -0.04 -2.60 -9.71
C LEU A 79 1.35 -2.07 -10.09
N ASP A 80 2.04 -2.72 -11.04
CA ASP A 80 3.28 -2.23 -11.64
C ASP A 80 3.10 -0.79 -12.16
N PHE A 81 1.98 -0.54 -12.85
CA PHE A 81 1.71 0.79 -13.36
C PHE A 81 1.43 1.79 -12.24
N VAL A 82 0.56 1.52 -11.28
CA VAL A 82 0.14 2.55 -10.30
C VAL A 82 1.15 2.79 -9.18
N HIS A 83 2.07 1.85 -8.94
CA HIS A 83 3.11 1.93 -7.93
C HIS A 83 4.48 2.40 -8.44
N ASP A 84 4.57 2.73 -9.73
CA ASP A 84 5.69 3.48 -10.29
C ASP A 84 5.60 4.97 -9.87
N VAL A 85 5.89 5.22 -8.59
CA VAL A 85 5.87 6.54 -7.95
C VAL A 85 7.23 6.91 -7.39
N ASP A 86 7.48 8.21 -7.27
CA ASP A 86 8.70 8.78 -6.73
C ASP A 86 8.71 8.65 -5.19
N MET A 87 9.79 8.06 -4.66
CA MET A 87 10.01 7.81 -3.24
C MET A 87 10.91 8.86 -2.58
N ASP A 88 11.41 9.87 -3.30
CA ASP A 88 12.42 10.81 -2.80
C ASP A 88 11.96 11.63 -1.57
N LEU A 89 10.64 11.85 -1.43
CA LEU A 89 10.07 12.53 -0.27
C LEU A 89 9.94 11.63 0.96
N LEU A 90 10.03 10.31 0.79
CA LEU A 90 9.99 9.34 1.87
C LEU A 90 11.37 9.23 2.51
N ARG A 91 11.51 9.79 3.71
CA ARG A 91 12.79 9.79 4.44
C ARG A 91 12.93 8.54 5.31
N PRO A 92 14.08 8.25 5.92
CA PRO A 92 14.15 7.27 7.00
C PRO A 92 13.50 7.78 8.32
N ASP A 93 13.03 6.84 9.16
CA ASP A 93 12.60 7.12 10.55
C ASP A 93 13.33 6.28 11.58
N ALA A 94 14.35 6.86 12.22
CA ALA A 94 15.08 6.14 13.25
C ALA A 94 14.23 5.89 14.51
N ASP A 95 13.30 6.78 14.84
CA ASP A 95 12.48 6.66 16.04
C ASP A 95 11.38 5.62 15.88
N LEU A 96 10.66 5.65 14.76
CA LEU A 96 9.68 4.61 14.42
C LEU A 96 10.36 3.24 14.33
N ARG A 97 11.52 3.13 13.66
CA ARG A 97 12.29 1.87 13.61
C ARG A 97 12.58 1.34 15.01
N ARG A 98 13.11 2.18 15.91
CA ARG A 98 13.38 1.77 17.31
C ARG A 98 12.13 1.30 18.04
N GLN A 99 11.00 1.98 17.83
CA GLN A 99 9.73 1.60 18.47
C GLN A 99 9.20 0.27 17.93
N ILE A 100 9.26 0.04 16.62
CA ILE A 100 8.84 -1.24 16.03
C ILE A 100 9.73 -2.40 16.51
N ILE A 101 11.05 -2.17 16.60
CA ILE A 101 12.00 -3.16 17.14
C ILE A 101 11.67 -3.53 18.60
N SER A 102 11.23 -2.57 19.42
CA SER A 102 10.97 -2.80 20.85
C SER A 102 9.70 -3.62 21.11
N LEU A 103 8.82 -3.76 20.12
CA LEU A 103 7.64 -4.61 20.24
C LEU A 103 8.04 -6.09 20.35
N PRO A 104 7.46 -6.86 21.27
CA PRO A 104 7.72 -8.30 21.36
C PRO A 104 7.07 -9.05 20.19
N GLY A 105 7.54 -10.27 19.89
CA GLY A 105 6.90 -11.12 18.89
C GLY A 105 7.17 -10.73 17.43
N ARG A 106 6.42 -11.35 16.53
CA ARG A 106 6.53 -11.25 15.08
C ARG A 106 5.88 -9.96 14.57
N LYS A 107 6.38 -9.41 13.47
CA LYS A 107 5.80 -8.24 12.80
C LYS A 107 5.51 -8.60 11.36
N LEU A 108 4.29 -8.35 10.90
CA LEU A 108 3.83 -8.66 9.56
C LEU A 108 3.29 -7.38 8.92
N ILE A 109 3.51 -7.21 7.61
CA ILE A 109 2.78 -6.22 6.82
C ILE A 109 1.50 -6.87 6.29
N PHE A 110 0.40 -6.13 6.32
CA PHE A 110 -0.83 -6.45 5.64
C PHE A 110 -1.29 -5.23 4.85
N THR A 111 -1.20 -5.27 3.52
CA THR A 111 -1.42 -4.11 2.65
C THR A 111 -2.22 -4.45 1.41
N ASN A 112 -3.00 -3.48 0.92
CA ASN A 112 -3.68 -3.58 -0.38
C ASN A 112 -2.73 -3.37 -1.58
N ALA A 113 -1.45 -3.04 -1.33
CA ALA A 113 -0.44 -2.96 -2.38
C ALA A 113 0.15 -4.35 -2.73
N ASP A 114 1.06 -4.40 -3.70
CA ASP A 114 1.89 -5.56 -4.02
C ASP A 114 3.21 -5.54 -3.22
N ALA A 115 3.80 -6.72 -3.03
CA ALA A 115 5.05 -6.87 -2.27
C ALA A 115 6.22 -6.00 -2.80
N PRO A 116 6.49 -5.91 -4.13
CA PRO A 116 7.55 -5.05 -4.66
C PRO A 116 7.42 -3.57 -4.26
N TYR A 117 6.20 -3.01 -4.30
CA TYR A 117 5.97 -1.66 -3.82
C TYR A 117 6.20 -1.54 -2.30
N ALA A 118 5.66 -2.48 -1.53
CA ALA A 118 5.80 -2.48 -0.08
C ALA A 118 7.28 -2.51 0.35
N GLU A 119 8.10 -3.34 -0.30
CA GLU A 119 9.54 -3.41 -0.07
C GLU A 119 10.24 -2.08 -0.36
N ARG A 120 9.90 -1.40 -1.46
CA ARG A 120 10.45 -0.06 -1.78
C ARG A 120 10.11 0.97 -0.71
N VAL A 121 8.85 1.00 -0.24
CA VAL A 121 8.42 1.90 0.83
C VAL A 121 9.17 1.61 2.13
N LEU A 122 9.28 0.34 2.52
CA LEU A 122 10.00 -0.07 3.72
C LEU A 122 11.47 0.31 3.66
N ALA A 123 12.14 0.06 2.54
CA ALA A 123 13.54 0.44 2.35
C ALA A 123 13.74 1.95 2.42
N ALA A 124 12.91 2.74 1.73
CA ALA A 124 12.99 4.20 1.76
C ALA A 124 12.71 4.78 3.16
N ARG A 125 11.82 4.15 3.95
CA ARG A 125 11.54 4.54 5.34
C ARG A 125 12.56 4.03 6.35
N GLY A 126 13.55 3.23 5.92
CA GLY A 126 14.53 2.61 6.81
C GLY A 126 13.91 1.57 7.75
N LEU A 127 12.85 0.90 7.29
CA LEU A 127 12.11 -0.15 7.99
C LEU A 127 12.35 -1.54 7.36
N ASP A 128 13.32 -1.64 6.45
CA ASP A 128 13.79 -2.89 5.89
C ASP A 128 14.22 -3.87 7.00
N ASN A 129 14.01 -5.15 6.73
CA ASN A 129 14.38 -6.28 7.61
C ASN A 129 13.72 -6.27 9.00
N LEU A 130 12.65 -5.49 9.22
CA LEU A 130 11.90 -5.48 10.49
C LEU A 130 10.70 -6.44 10.49
N PHE A 131 10.16 -6.74 9.31
CA PHE A 131 8.95 -7.53 9.14
C PHE A 131 9.32 -8.92 8.66
N GLU A 132 8.65 -9.93 9.21
CA GLU A 132 8.88 -11.33 8.88
C GLU A 132 8.26 -11.72 7.53
N ASP A 133 7.12 -11.12 7.20
CA ASP A 133 6.40 -11.40 5.95
C ASP A 133 5.50 -10.23 5.53
N ILE A 134 5.15 -10.21 4.25
CA ILE A 134 4.24 -9.24 3.64
C ILE A 134 3.03 -10.00 3.08
N PHE A 135 1.85 -9.71 3.63
CA PHE A 135 0.56 -10.15 3.12
C PHE A 135 0.03 -9.06 2.20
N ASP A 136 0.40 -9.17 0.94
CA ASP A 136 0.02 -8.26 -0.13
C ASP A 136 -1.31 -8.69 -0.78
N ILE A 137 -1.78 -7.88 -1.73
CA ILE A 137 -3.06 -8.14 -2.41
C ILE A 137 -3.11 -9.49 -3.14
N HIS A 138 -1.99 -10.00 -3.64
CA HIS A 138 -1.94 -11.28 -4.34
C HIS A 138 -2.18 -12.45 -3.40
N ARG A 139 -1.72 -12.36 -2.15
CA ARG A 139 -1.93 -13.38 -1.11
C ARG A 139 -3.33 -13.35 -0.49
N MET A 140 -4.11 -12.29 -0.69
CA MET A 140 -5.48 -12.18 -0.18
C MET A 140 -6.52 -12.88 -1.06
N GLN A 141 -6.18 -13.24 -2.30
CA GLN A 141 -7.08 -13.93 -3.21
C GLN A 141 -7.00 -15.44 -3.01
N HIS A 142 -8.05 -15.99 -2.39
CA HIS A 142 -8.31 -17.43 -2.27
C HIS A 142 -9.60 -17.79 -3.02
#